data_AF-A0A4R5A0F7-F1
#
_entry.id   AF-A0A4R5A0F7-F1
#
_cell.length_a   1.000
_cell.length_b   1.000
_cell.length_c   1.000
_cell.angle_alpha   90.00
_cell.angle_beta   90.00
_cell.angle_gamma   90.00
#
_symmetry.space_group_name_H-M   'P 1'
#
loop_
_entity.id
_entity.type
_entity.pdbx_description
1 polymer ?
#
loop_
_entity_poly.entity_id
_entity_poly.type
_entity_poly.pdbx_seq_one_letter_code
_entity_poly.pdbx_strand_id
1 'polypeptide(L)'
;MSDGLLGDLGHVAAASGVLINVDPSLLTVAGPLREVASALGADPLAWVLTGGDDNALAATFPAGVELPERWTVIGSVAEGSGVTVGGAAYDAPAGHDHFAGS
;
A
#
# COMPACT_ATOMS: atom_id res chain seq x y z
N MET A 1 -11.58 6.52 8.44
CA MET A 1 -10.89 6.94 7.20
C MET A 1 -9.80 5.92 6.97
N SER A 2 -9.65 5.39 5.75
CA SER A 2 -8.67 4.33 5.44
C SER A 2 -7.25 4.89 5.60
N ASP A 3 -6.37 4.16 6.28
CA ASP A 3 -4.97 4.53 6.57
C ASP A 3 -4.06 4.46 5.33
N GLY A 4 -4.66 4.43 4.12
CA GLY A 4 -3.98 4.15 2.87
C GLY A 4 -3.58 2.68 2.75
N LEU A 5 -3.16 2.27 1.54
CA LEU A 5 -2.78 0.90 1.23
C LEU A 5 -1.77 0.32 2.23
N LEU A 6 -0.77 1.10 2.64
CA LEU A 6 0.26 0.64 3.56
C LEU A 6 -0.22 0.51 5.01
N GLY A 7 -1.16 1.34 5.45
CA GLY A 7 -1.79 1.18 6.77
C GLY A 7 -2.65 -0.08 6.85
N ASP A 8 -3.47 -0.32 5.81
CA ASP A 8 -4.30 -1.52 5.72
C ASP A 8 -3.43 -2.80 5.65
N LEU A 9 -2.35 -2.78 4.86
CA LEU A 9 -1.37 -3.89 4.83
C LEU A 9 -0.64 -4.06 6.17
N GLY A 10 -0.37 -2.98 6.90
CA GLY A 10 0.21 -3.01 8.24
C GLY A 10 -0.68 -3.76 9.24
N HIS A 11 -1.98 -3.48 9.22
CA HIS A 11 -2.95 -4.19 10.04
C HIS A 11 -3.03 -5.68 9.68
N VAL A 12 -3.03 -6.03 8.39
CA VAL A 12 -3.03 -7.43 7.92
C VAL A 12 -1.76 -8.16 8.35
N ALA A 13 -0.59 -7.53 8.20
CA ALA A 13 0.70 -8.07 8.60
C ALA A 13 0.75 -8.33 10.11
N ALA A 14 0.30 -7.37 10.93
CA ALA A 14 0.27 -7.49 12.38
C ALA A 14 -0.70 -8.58 12.86
N ALA A 15 -1.91 -8.63 12.29
CA ALA A 15 -2.91 -9.63 12.65
C ALA A 15 -2.53 -11.06 12.24
N SER A 16 -1.75 -11.20 11.16
CA SER A 16 -1.36 -12.50 10.60
C SER A 16 0.04 -12.96 11.03
N GLY A 17 0.85 -12.09 11.62
CA GLY A 17 2.24 -12.40 11.99
C GLY A 17 3.14 -12.68 10.78
N VAL A 18 2.99 -11.87 9.72
CA VAL A 18 3.73 -12.03 8.46
C VAL A 18 4.42 -10.73 8.05
N LEU A 19 5.44 -10.86 7.20
CA LEU A 19 6.04 -9.74 6.49
C LEU A 19 5.35 -9.58 5.13
N ILE A 20 4.91 -8.35 4.82
CA ILE A 20 4.41 -8.00 3.49
C ILE A 20 5.45 -7.11 2.80
N ASN A 21 5.87 -7.47 1.60
CA ASN A 21 6.73 -6.65 0.76
C ASN A 21 5.95 -6.16 -0.45
N VAL A 22 5.81 -4.84 -0.58
CA VAL A 22 5.23 -4.18 -1.75
C VAL A 22 6.36 -3.87 -2.73
N ASP A 23 6.20 -4.29 -3.98
CA ASP A 23 7.12 -3.94 -5.06
C ASP A 23 6.62 -2.67 -5.76
N PRO A 24 7.30 -1.52 -5.61
CA PRO A 24 6.88 -0.27 -6.22
C PRO A 24 6.91 -0.32 -7.76
N SER A 25 7.70 -1.22 -8.36
CA SER A 25 7.74 -1.40 -9.81
C SER A 25 6.47 -2.08 -10.38
N LEU A 26 5.73 -2.79 -9.54
CA LEU A 26 4.46 -3.43 -9.89
C LEU A 26 3.26 -2.48 -9.73
N LEU A 27 3.46 -1.32 -9.10
CA LEU A 27 2.41 -0.33 -8.92
C LEU A 27 2.17 0.44 -10.21
N THR A 28 1.00 0.23 -10.81
CA THR A 28 0.59 1.00 -11.97
C THR A 28 -0.05 2.32 -11.52
N VAL A 29 0.70 3.40 -11.66
CA VAL A 29 0.17 4.76 -11.50
C VAL A 29 -0.63 5.14 -12.75
N ALA A 30 -1.90 5.49 -12.59
CA ALA A 30 -2.74 5.96 -13.68
C ALA A 30 -2.15 7.22 -14.36
N GLY A 31 -2.24 7.31 -15.69
CA GLY A 31 -1.71 8.43 -16.48
C GLY A 31 -2.10 9.82 -15.97
N PRO A 32 -3.40 10.09 -15.70
CA PRO A 32 -3.84 11.37 -15.15
C PRO A 32 -3.20 11.72 -13.81
N LEU A 33 -2.97 10.72 -12.95
CA LEU A 33 -2.32 10.93 -11.65
C LEU A 33 -0.85 11.33 -11.81
N ARG A 34 -0.14 10.74 -12.79
CA ARG A 34 1.23 11.15 -13.13
C ARG A 34 1.29 12.59 -13.63
N GLU A 35 0.35 13.00 -14.48
CA GLU A 35 0.31 14.37 -15.02
C GLU A 35 0.08 15.40 -13.91
N VAL A 36 -0.85 15.12 -13.00
CA VAL A 36 -1.13 15.98 -11.83
C VAL A 36 0.07 16.04 -10.89
N ALA A 37 0.72 14.91 -10.59
CA ALA A 37 1.91 14.89 -9.75
C ALA A 37 3.08 15.65 -10.38
N SER A 38 3.28 15.50 -11.70
CA SER A 38 4.29 16.27 -12.44
C SER A 38 4.00 17.76 -12.41
N ALA A 39 2.74 18.18 -12.52
CA ALA A 39 2.34 19.58 -12.44
C ALA A 39 2.56 20.19 -11.04
N LEU A 40 2.50 19.35 -9.99
CA LEU A 40 2.63 19.75 -8.59
C LEU A 40 4.03 19.51 -8.00
N GLY A 41 4.96 18.91 -8.76
CA GLY A 41 6.29 18.56 -8.27
C GLY A 41 6.28 17.49 -7.17
N ALA A 42 5.24 16.66 -7.13
CA ALA A 42 5.05 15.60 -6.13
C ALA A 42 5.43 14.23 -6.71
N ASP A 43 5.69 13.25 -5.84
CA ASP A 43 5.87 11.87 -6.24
C ASP A 43 4.49 11.16 -6.32
N PRO A 44 4.01 10.76 -7.51
CA PRO A 44 2.73 10.08 -7.64
C PRO A 44 2.72 8.70 -6.96
N LEU A 45 3.89 8.07 -6.79
CA LEU A 45 3.98 6.79 -6.08
C LEU A 45 3.64 6.95 -4.60
N ALA A 46 4.09 8.06 -3.99
CA ALA A 46 3.71 8.40 -2.62
C ALA A 46 2.19 8.50 -2.48
N TRP A 47 1.49 9.11 -3.45
CA TRP A 47 0.03 9.18 -3.45
C TRP A 47 -0.66 7.84 -3.66
N VAL A 48 -0.09 6.92 -4.44
CA VAL A 48 -0.64 5.55 -4.55
C VAL A 48 -0.45 4.77 -3.25
N LEU A 49 0.68 4.98 -2.56
CA LEU A 49 1.01 4.29 -1.32
C LEU A 49 0.25 4.83 -0.10
N THR A 50 -0.09 6.13 -0.09
CA THR A 50 -0.72 6.82 1.05
C THR A 50 -2.11 7.41 0.74
N GLY A 51 -2.61 7.28 -0.49
CA GLY A 51 -3.84 7.93 -0.95
C GLY A 51 -5.10 7.21 -0.50
N GLY A 52 -5.97 7.91 0.21
CA GLY A 52 -7.16 7.37 0.86
C GLY A 52 -8.49 7.56 0.13
N ASP A 53 -8.52 7.88 -1.17
CA ASP A 53 -9.78 8.23 -1.87
C ASP A 53 -10.21 7.26 -2.99
N ASP A 54 -9.38 6.28 -3.35
CA ASP A 54 -9.83 5.12 -4.11
C ASP A 54 -9.77 3.90 -3.19
N ASN A 55 -10.93 3.30 -2.92
CA ASN A 55 -11.11 2.13 -2.06
C ASN A 55 -10.41 0.88 -2.64
N ALA A 56 -9.08 0.88 -2.65
CA ALA A 56 -8.25 -0.22 -3.11
C ALA A 56 -8.29 -1.33 -2.05
N LEU A 57 -9.05 -2.39 -2.33
CA LEU A 57 -9.06 -3.60 -1.50
C LEU A 57 -7.70 -4.30 -1.58
N ALA A 58 -7.01 -4.41 -0.45
CA ALA A 58 -5.80 -5.23 -0.33
C ALA A 58 -6.16 -6.65 0.16
N ALA A 59 -5.61 -7.68 -0.50
CA ALA A 59 -5.81 -9.08 -0.11
C ALA A 59 -4.56 -9.92 -0.38
N THR A 60 -4.34 -10.94 0.46
CA THR A 60 -3.25 -11.92 0.33
C THR A 60 -3.80 -13.24 -0.22
N PHE A 61 -3.12 -13.82 -1.21
CA PHE A 61 -3.52 -15.09 -1.82
C PHE A 61 -2.39 -16.12 -1.70
N PRO A 62 -2.69 -17.43 -1.57
CA PRO A 62 -1.67 -18.48 -1.58
C PRO A 62 -0.85 -18.47 -2.88
N ALA A 63 0.41 -18.87 -2.78
CA ALA A 63 1.27 -19.00 -3.96
C ALA A 63 0.67 -20.02 -4.95
N GLY A 64 0.65 -19.65 -6.24
CA GLY A 64 0.15 -20.52 -7.31
C GLY A 64 -1.37 -20.47 -7.56
N VAL A 65 -2.11 -19.61 -6.86
CA VAL A 65 -3.51 -19.33 -7.19
C VAL A 65 -3.59 -18.36 -8.35
N GLU A 66 -4.35 -18.72 -9.39
CA GLU A 66 -4.66 -17.82 -10.48
C GLU A 66 -5.64 -16.75 -10.00
N LEU A 67 -5.23 -15.48 -10.09
CA LEU A 67 -6.03 -14.36 -9.62
C LEU A 67 -7.04 -13.94 -10.70
N PRO A 68 -8.28 -13.55 -10.32
CA PRO A 68 -9.20 -12.94 -11.26
C PRO A 68 -8.60 -11.67 -11.88
N GLU A 69 -8.88 -11.38 -13.15
CA GLU A 69 -8.27 -10.27 -13.94
C GLU A 69 -8.32 -8.88 -13.29
N ARG A 70 -9.28 -8.66 -12.38
CA ARG A 70 -9.44 -7.41 -11.63
C ARG A 70 -8.41 -7.21 -10.50
N TRP A 71 -7.60 -8.21 -10.21
CA TRP A 71 -6.58 -8.14 -9.17
C TRP A 71 -5.21 -7.92 -9.80
N THR A 72 -4.47 -6.97 -9.24
CA THR A 72 -3.08 -6.72 -9.61
C THR A 72 -2.18 -7.21 -8.48
N VAL A 73 -1.21 -8.05 -8.80
CA VAL A 73 -0.17 -8.43 -7.84
C VAL A 73 0.77 -7.25 -7.67
N ILE A 74 0.89 -6.76 -6.43
CA ILE A 74 1.73 -5.60 -6.08
C ILE A 74 2.91 -5.97 -5.17
N GLY A 75 3.12 -7.27 -4.90
CA GLY A 75 4.09 -7.69 -3.91
C GLY A 75 3.96 -9.16 -3.48
N SER A 76 4.52 -9.47 -2.32
CA SER A 76 4.59 -10.83 -1.76
C SER A 76 4.45 -10.86 -0.24
N VAL A 77 4.06 -12.02 0.29
CA VAL A 77 3.99 -12.31 1.74
C VAL A 77 5.08 -13.32 2.09
N ALA A 78 5.76 -13.12 3.23
CA ALA A 78 6.79 -14.01 3.76
C ALA A 78 6.67 -14.16 5.29
N GLU A 79 7.40 -15.12 5.85
CA GLU A 79 7.57 -15.22 7.31
C GLU A 79 8.31 -13.97 7.83
N GLY A 80 7.83 -13.41 8.95
CA GLY A 80 8.39 -12.19 9.53
C GLY A 80 7.30 -11.27 10.07
N SER A 81 7.58 -9.98 10.21
CA SER A 81 6.59 -8.99 10.64
C SER A 81 6.80 -7.64 9.95
N GLY A 82 5.69 -6.91 9.78
CA GLY A 82 5.68 -5.54 9.28
C GLY A 82 5.49 -5.45 7.76
N VAL A 83 5.71 -4.25 7.24
CA VAL A 83 5.56 -3.92 5.82
C VAL A 83 6.86 -3.29 5.29
N THR A 84 7.26 -3.73 4.10
CA THR A 84 8.41 -3.19 3.37
C THR A 84 7.98 -2.73 2.00
N VAL A 85 8.68 -1.73 1.45
CA VAL A 85 8.49 -1.24 0.08
C VAL A 85 9.82 -1.36 -0.65
N GLY A 86 9.88 -2.18 -1.71
CA GLY A 86 11.12 -2.46 -2.44
C GLY A 86 12.22 -3.06 -1.55
N GLY A 87 11.85 -3.80 -0.51
CA GLY A 87 12.78 -4.38 0.47
C GLY A 87 13.29 -3.42 1.55
N ALA A 88 12.89 -2.13 1.53
CA ALA A 88 13.18 -1.20 2.61
C ALA A 88 12.04 -1.18 3.63
N ALA A 89 12.38 -1.10 4.92
CA ALA A 89 11.40 -0.88 5.97
C ALA A 89 10.67 0.45 5.72
N TYR A 90 9.34 0.40 5.75
CA TYR A 90 8.52 1.59 5.55
C TYR A 90 7.92 2.01 6.89
N ASP A 91 8.62 2.90 7.58
CA ASP A 91 8.10 3.64 8.73
C ASP A 91 7.36 4.89 8.23
N ALA A 92 6.17 4.72 7.63
CA ALA A 92 5.24 5.84 7.64
C ALA A 92 4.48 5.85 8.96
N PRO A 93 4.22 7.03 9.54
CA PRO A 93 3.25 7.14 10.61
C PRO A 93 1.94 6.52 10.14
N ALA A 94 1.41 5.55 10.90
CA ALA A 94 0.01 5.17 10.81
C ALA A 94 -0.85 6.46 10.88
N GLY A 95 -1.96 6.47 10.16
CA GLY A 95 -2.77 7.65 9.86
C GLY A 95 -2.89 8.68 10.98
N HIS A 96 -2.95 9.95 10.56
CA HIS A 96 -3.10 11.15 11.38
C HIS A 96 -4.08 10.96 12.56
N ASP A 97 -3.57 11.11 13.79
CA ASP A 97 -4.36 11.19 15.02
C ASP A 97 -5.28 12.44 14.95
N HIS A 98 -6.57 12.24 14.69
CA HIS A 98 -7.60 13.30 14.70
C HIS A 98 -8.42 13.33 16.00
N PHE A 99 -7.86 12.88 17.14
CA PHE A 99 -8.50 13.08 18.44
C PHE A 99 -7.54 13.71 19.45
N ALA A 100 -7.23 14.98 19.22
CA ALA A 100 -6.90 15.92 20.28
C ALA A 100 -7.75 17.20 20.14
N GLY A 101 -8.78 17.29 20.97
CA GLY A 101 -9.60 18.49 21.22
C GLY A 101 -10.91 18.52 20.44
N SER A 102 -12.10 18.59 21.05
CA SER A 102 -12.48 19.11 22.38
C SER A 102 -13.56 18.27 23.05
#